data_AF-A0A850SC92-F1
#
_entry.id   AF-A0A850SC92-F1
#
_cell.length_a   1.000
_cell.length_b   1.000
_cell.length_c   1.000
_cell.angle_alpha   90.00
_cell.angle_beta   90.00
_cell.angle_gamma   90.00
#
_symmetry.space_group_name_H-M   'P 1'
#
loop_
_entity.id
_entity.type
_entity.pdbx_description
1 polymer ?
#
loop_
_entity_poly.entity_id
_entity_poly.type
_entity_poly.pdbx_seq_one_letter_code
_entity_poly.pdbx_strand_id
1 'polypeptide(L)' 'MSDSKSPSQVRLLLAQFMFQHNVDVEALYKALGADLASSDNEAVSHMAGIIDGVTLATSKIRAHGLDNWSKS' A
#
# COMPACT_ATOMS: atom_id res chain seq x y z
N MET A 1 21.47 -15.47 -7.52
CA MET A 1 20.82 -15.37 -6.19
C MET A 1 19.84 -14.23 -6.30
N SER A 2 18.54 -14.47 -6.09
CA SER A 2 17.55 -13.39 -6.03
C SER A 2 17.93 -12.50 -4.86
N ASP A 3 18.29 -11.24 -5.09
CA ASP A 3 18.46 -10.27 -4.01
C ASP A 3 17.19 -10.28 -3.15
N SER A 4 17.33 -10.65 -1.88
CA SER A 4 16.23 -10.64 -0.93
C SER A 4 15.75 -9.19 -0.80
N LYS A 5 14.50 -8.94 -1.20
CA LYS A 5 13.91 -7.60 -1.14
C LYS A 5 13.99 -7.08 0.29
N SER A 6 14.32 -5.80 0.44
CA SER A 6 14.31 -5.16 1.76
C SER A 6 12.88 -5.18 2.35
N PRO A 7 12.72 -5.10 3.68
CA PRO A 7 11.40 -5.05 4.31
C PRO A 7 10.52 -3.92 3.74
N SER A 8 11.10 -2.77 3.41
CA SER A 8 10.39 -1.66 2.77
C SER A 8 9.89 -2.04 1.37
N GLN A 9 10.72 -2.69 0.55
CA GLN A 9 10.30 -3.16 -0.78
C GLN A 9 9.20 -4.21 -0.72
N VAL A 10 9.25 -5.11 0.28
CA VAL A 10 8.18 -6.10 0.50
C VAL A 10 6.87 -5.42 0.89
N ARG A 11 6.91 -4.45 1.82
CA ARG A 11 5.73 -3.66 2.21
C ARG A 11 5.12 -2.91 1.03
N LEU A 12 5.96 -2.35 0.15
CA LEU A 12 5.51 -1.66 -1.05
C LEU A 12 4.79 -2.59 -2.02
N LEU A 13 5.36 -3.78 -2.29
CA LEU A 13 4.71 -4.77 -3.17
C LEU A 13 3.41 -5.30 -2.56
N LEU A 14 3.39 -5.54 -1.25
CA LEU A 14 2.18 -5.98 -0.55
C LEU A 14 1.09 -4.90 -0.60
N ALA A 15 1.43 -3.64 -0.33
CA ALA A 15 0.49 -2.52 -0.43
C ALA A 15 -0.09 -2.36 -1.85
N GLN A 16 0.73 -2.53 -2.90
CA GLN A 16 0.26 -2.52 -4.29
C GLN A 16 -0.71 -3.67 -4.58
N PHE A 17 -0.41 -4.88 -4.11
CA PHE A 17 -1.30 -6.03 -4.23
C PHE A 17 -2.63 -5.77 -3.52
N MET A 18 -2.57 -5.29 -2.28
CA MET A 18 -3.75 -4.95 -1.49
C MET A 18 -4.64 -3.91 -2.18
N PHE A 19 -4.04 -2.84 -2.71
CA PHE A 19 -4.76 -1.83 -3.48
C PHE A 19 -5.44 -2.42 -4.72
N GLN A 20 -4.73 -3.22 -5.51
CA GLN A 20 -5.25 -3.85 -6.73
C GLN A 20 -6.45 -4.78 -6.45
N HIS A 21 -6.46 -5.44 -5.30
CA HIS A 21 -7.51 -6.38 -4.88
C HIS A 21 -8.53 -5.78 -3.93
N ASN A 22 -8.47 -4.47 -3.65
CA ASN A 22 -9.36 -3.77 -2.74
C ASN A 22 -9.40 -4.41 -1.33
N VAL A 23 -8.23 -4.82 -0.85
CA VAL A 23 -8.02 -5.40 0.49
C VAL A 23 -7.43 -4.31 1.39
N ASP A 24 -8.07 -4.04 2.52
CA ASP A 24 -7.53 -3.14 3.54
C ASP A 24 -6.58 -3.87 4.53
N VAL A 25 -5.79 -3.09 5.28
CA VAL A 25 -4.81 -3.64 6.23
C VAL A 25 -5.49 -4.41 7.36
N GLU A 26 -6.64 -3.94 7.84
CA GLU A 26 -7.36 -4.60 8.93
C GLU A 26 -7.88 -5.99 8.52
N ALA A 27 -8.46 -6.11 7.31
CA ALA A 27 -8.96 -7.33 6.72
C ALA A 27 -7.82 -8.33 6.49
N LEU A 28 -6.64 -7.88 6.06
CA LEU A 28 -5.46 -8.73 5.93
C LEU A 28 -5.05 -9.31 7.29
N TYR A 29 -4.90 -8.47 8.30
CA TYR A 29 -4.46 -8.93 9.63
C TYR A 29 -5.49 -9.86 10.27
N LYS A 30 -6.78 -9.53 10.14
CA LYS A 30 -7.88 -10.40 10.58
C LYS A 30 -7.86 -11.77 9.88
N ALA A 31 -7.60 -11.82 8.57
CA ALA A 31 -7.51 -13.07 7.82
C ALA A 31 -6.30 -13.94 8.23
N LEU A 32 -5.20 -13.30 8.65
CA LEU A 32 -4.03 -13.98 9.20
C LEU A 32 -4.20 -14.41 10.66
N GLY A 33 -5.34 -14.07 11.30
CA GLY A 33 -5.56 -14.31 12.72
C GLY A 33 -4.69 -13.44 13.63
N ALA A 34 -4.16 -12.33 13.11
CA ALA A 34 -3.33 -11.39 13.84
C ALA A 34 -4.16 -10.18 14.29
N ASP A 35 -3.95 -9.74 15.53
CA ASP A 35 -4.54 -8.50 16.03
C ASP A 35 -3.69 -7.31 15.56
N LEU A 36 -4.32 -6.37 14.85
CA LEU A 36 -3.68 -5.15 14.38
C LEU A 36 -3.07 -4.35 15.54
N ALA A 37 -3.72 -4.33 16.71
CA ALA A 37 -3.23 -3.61 17.89
C ALA A 37 -1.95 -4.22 18.49
N SER A 38 -1.71 -5.51 18.24
CA SER A 38 -0.50 -6.22 18.68
C SER A 38 0.65 -6.14 17.68
N SER A 39 0.41 -5.51 16.53
CA SER A 39 1.35 -5.48 15.40
C SER A 39 2.30 -4.30 15.47
N ASP A 40 3.41 -4.39 14.75
CA ASP A 40 4.37 -3.28 14.63
C ASP A 40 3.70 -2.07 13.97
N ASN A 41 3.44 -1.04 14.78
CA ASN A 41 2.80 0.20 14.37
C ASN A 41 3.56 0.91 13.23
N GLU A 42 4.90 0.83 13.19
CA GLU A 42 5.69 1.46 12.14
C GLU A 42 5.46 0.73 10.80
N ALA A 43 5.48 -0.61 10.82
CA ALA A 43 5.22 -1.42 9.63
C ALA A 43 3.79 -1.22 9.10
N VAL A 44 2.79 -1.22 9.99
CA VAL A 44 1.38 -0.99 9.65
C VAL A 44 1.18 0.42 9.08
N SER A 45 1.72 1.45 9.74
CA SER A 45 1.61 2.84 9.30
C SER A 45 2.30 3.06 7.96
N HIS A 46 3.46 2.46 7.74
CA HIS A 46 4.16 2.53 6.46
C HIS A 46 3.32 1.92 5.32
N MET A 47 2.71 0.75 5.53
CA MET A 47 1.82 0.13 4.53
C MET A 47 0.58 0.99 4.26
N ALA A 48 -0.08 1.49 5.30
CA ALA A 48 -1.23 2.38 5.17
C ALA A 48 -0.89 3.65 4.36
N GLY A 49 0.24 4.29 4.67
CA GLY A 49 0.71 5.48 3.94
C GLY A 49 0.99 5.21 2.46
N ILE A 50 1.49 4.03 2.10
CA ILE A 50 1.68 3.64 0.69
C ILE A 50 0.31 3.49 0.00
N ILE A 51 -0.64 2.81 0.63
CA ILE A 51 -1.99 2.59 0.08
C ILE A 51 -2.70 3.93 -0.13
N ASP A 52 -2.62 4.84 0.84
CA ASP A 52 -3.20 6.19 0.75
C ASP A 52 -2.56 6.99 -0.39
N GLY A 53 -1.23 6.94 -0.51
CA GLY A 53 -0.49 7.59 -1.59
C GLY A 53 -0.88 7.09 -2.98
N VAL A 54 -0.99 5.76 -3.16
CA VAL A 54 -1.44 5.13 -4.42
C VAL A 54 -2.89 5.50 -4.74
N THR A 55 -3.75 5.52 -3.73
CA THR A 55 -5.16 5.92 -3.88
C THR A 55 -5.29 7.36 -4.33
N LEU A 56 -4.55 8.28 -3.68
CA LEU A 56 -4.53 9.69 -4.04
C LEU A 56 -4.00 9.91 -5.46
N ALA A 57 -2.88 9.27 -5.82
CA ALA A 57 -2.31 9.36 -7.16
C ALA A 57 -3.30 8.84 -8.22
N THR A 58 -3.90 7.67 -7.98
CA THR A 58 -4.90 7.08 -8.89
C THR A 58 -6.11 7.99 -9.06
N SER A 59 -6.61 8.59 -7.98
CA SER A 59 -7.72 9.55 -8.02
C SER A 59 -7.37 10.79 -8.85
N LYS A 60 -6.18 11.36 -8.65
CA LYS A 60 -5.71 12.53 -9.43
C LYS A 60 -5.55 12.20 -10.93
N ILE A 61 -4.97 11.04 -11.24
CA ILE A 61 -4.82 10.57 -12.62
C ILE A 61 -6.18 10.40 -13.31
N ARG A 62 -7.17 9.82 -12.60
CA ARG A 62 -8.54 9.68 -13.13
C ARG A 62 -9.23 11.02 -13.33
N ALA A 63 -9.03 11.98 -12.42
CA ALA A 63 -9.69 13.29 -12.46
C ALA A 63 -9.12 14.23 -13.53
N HIS A 64 -7.80 14.20 -13.76
CA HIS A 64 -7.12 15.16 -14.64
C HIS A 64 -6.56 14.54 -15.93
N GLY A 65 -6.61 13.21 -16.07
CA GLY A 65 -5.91 12.49 -17.13
C GLY A 65 -4.40 12.39 -16.88
N LEU A 66 -3.76 11.34 -17.41
CA LEU A 66 -2.31 11.11 -17.30
C LEU A 66 -1.49 12.30 -17.82
N ASP A 67 -1.96 12.94 -18.89
CA ASP A 67 -1.24 14.01 -19.60
C ASP A 67 -1.16 15.34 -18.83
N ASN A 68 -2.10 15.57 -17.91
CA ASN A 68 -2.15 16.78 -17.10
C ASN A 68 -1.49 16.58 -15.73
N TRP A 69 -1.36 15.32 -15.28
CA TRP A 69 -0.73 14.99 -14.00
C TRP A 69 0.79 15.14 -14.01
N SER A 70 1.47 14.80 -15.12
CA SER A 70 2.94 14.84 -15.21
C SER A 70 3.53 16.25 -15.42
N LYS A 71 2.69 17.28 -15.54
CA LYS A 71 3.10 18.66 -15.87
C LYS A 71 3.10 19.62 -14.67
N SER A 72 2.77 19.15 -13.47
CA SER A 72 2.71 19.98 -12.26
C SER A 72 3.86 19.74 -11.30
#